data_AF-A0A7W0PJH6-F1
#
_entry.id   AF-A0A7W0PJH6-F1
#
_cell.length_a   1.000
_cell.length_b   1.000
_cell.length_c   1.000
_cell.angle_alpha   90.00
_cell.angle_beta   90.00
_cell.angle_gamma   90.00
#
_symmetry.space_group_name_H-M   'P 1'
#
loop_
_entity.id
_entity.type
_entity.pdbx_description
1 polymer ?
#
loop_
_entity_poly.entity_id
_entity_poly.type
_entity_poly.pdbx_seq_one_letter_code
_entity_poly.pdbx_strand_id
1 'polypeptide(L)' 'MSRARWVVRGRVQGVMFRASARERADGLGLTCEARNRDDGAVEILAEGASRALDDLERWLHRGPPLARVESVERLSS' A
#
# COMPACT_ATOMS: atom_id res chain seq x y z
N MET A 1 3.87 18.50 0.49
CA MET A 1 4.02 17.05 0.69
C MET A 1 2.85 16.59 1.53
N SER A 2 2.23 15.49 1.15
CA SER A 2 1.08 14.90 1.82
C SER A 2 1.49 13.52 2.35
N ARG A 3 0.88 13.09 3.46
CA ARG A 3 1.06 11.76 4.03
C ARG A 3 -0.27 11.01 3.99
N ALA A 4 -0.23 9.74 3.64
CA ALA A 4 -1.41 8.89 3.62
C ALA A 4 -1.09 7.53 4.23
N ARG A 5 -2.11 6.94 4.88
CA ARG A 5 -2.05 5.61 5.45
C ARG A 5 -3.19 4.77 4.89
N TRP A 6 -2.89 3.54 4.49
CA TRP A 6 -3.87 2.57 4.04
C TRP A 6 -3.76 1.27 4.81
N VAL A 7 -4.90 0.60 4.98
CA VAL A 7 -4.98 -0.78 5.43
C VAL A 7 -5.56 -1.61 4.30
N VAL A 8 -4.80 -2.60 3.85
CA VAL A 8 -5.16 -3.51 2.75
C VAL A 8 -5.50 -4.88 3.33
N ARG A 9 -6.67 -5.43 2.96
CA ARG A 9 -7.16 -6.74 3.41
C ARG A 9 -7.37 -7.71 2.24
N GLY A 10 -7.34 -9.01 2.55
CA GLY A 10 -7.48 -10.11 1.60
C GLY A 10 -6.29 -11.07 1.66
N ARG A 11 -5.98 -11.75 0.55
CA ARG A 11 -4.74 -12.54 0.41
C ARG A 11 -3.57 -11.62 0.12
N VAL A 12 -3.03 -10.99 1.17
CA VAL A 12 -2.01 -9.94 1.07
C VAL A 12 -0.71 -10.23 1.84
N GLN A 13 -0.68 -11.31 2.62
CA GLN A 13 0.54 -11.80 3.28
C GLN A 13 1.10 -13.04 2.57
N GLY A 14 2.43 -13.27 2.66
CA GLY A 14 3.11 -14.36 1.96
C GLY A 14 3.19 -14.21 0.43
N VAL A 15 2.79 -13.06 -0.10
CA VAL A 15 2.68 -12.78 -1.55
C VAL A 15 3.55 -11.59 -1.99
N MET A 16 4.60 -11.29 -1.23
CA MET A 16 5.54 -10.18 -1.50
C MET A 16 4.93 -8.76 -1.50
N PHE A 17 3.71 -8.59 -0.97
CA PHE A 17 2.99 -7.30 -0.99
C PHE A 17 3.81 -6.13 -0.46
N ARG A 18 4.47 -6.28 0.69
CA ARG A 18 5.29 -5.22 1.29
C ARG A 18 6.45 -4.77 0.41
N ALA A 19 7.13 -5.71 -0.23
CA ALA A 19 8.28 -5.42 -1.10
C ALA A 19 7.80 -4.71 -2.37
N SER A 20 6.77 -5.24 -3.03
CA SER A 20 6.21 -4.63 -4.24
C SER A 20 5.57 -3.26 -3.98
N ALA A 21 4.97 -3.04 -2.80
CA ALA A 21 4.44 -1.73 -2.42
C ALA A 21 5.55 -0.66 -2.32
N ARG A 22 6.69 -1.03 -1.72
CA ARG A 22 7.87 -0.15 -1.65
C ARG A 22 8.44 0.13 -3.04
N GLU A 23 8.66 -0.90 -3.84
CA GLU A 23 9.15 -0.74 -5.23
C GLU A 23 8.21 0.16 -6.06
N ARG A 24 6.89 -0.01 -5.92
CA ARG A 24 5.91 0.84 -6.59
C ARG A 24 5.97 2.28 -6.11
N ALA A 25 6.10 2.50 -4.81
CA ALA A 25 6.22 3.82 -4.22
C ALA A 25 7.51 4.53 -4.66
N ASP A 26 8.64 3.82 -4.68
CA ASP A 26 9.93 4.34 -5.14
C ASP A 26 9.83 4.82 -6.60
N GLY A 27 9.20 4.01 -7.48
CA GLY A 27 8.94 4.40 -8.87
C GLY A 27 8.00 5.59 -9.06
N LEU A 28 7.23 5.95 -8.02
CA LEU A 28 6.36 7.13 -7.98
C LEU A 28 7.01 8.32 -7.25
N GLY A 29 8.25 8.18 -6.76
CA GLY A 29 8.94 9.20 -5.98
C GLY A 29 8.33 9.42 -4.58
N LEU A 30 7.77 8.37 -3.98
CA LEU A 30 7.20 8.38 -2.63
C LEU A 30 8.14 7.70 -1.64
N THR A 31 8.21 8.21 -0.42
CA THR A 31 8.72 7.42 0.72
C THR A 31 7.63 6.46 1.18
N CYS A 32 7.94 5.18 1.41
CA CYS A 32 6.94 4.18 1.79
C CYS A 32 7.42 3.19 2.85
N GLU A 33 6.57 2.99 3.86
CA GLU A 33 6.69 1.92 4.83
C GLU A 33 5.51 0.97 4.72
N ALA A 34 5.78 -0.33 4.71
CA ALA A 34 4.76 -1.38 4.65
C ALA A 34 5.04 -2.43 5.72
N ARG A 35 4.02 -2.79 6.51
CA ARG A 35 4.10 -3.77 7.60
C ARG A 35 2.90 -4.72 7.58
N ASN A 36 3.15 -5.98 7.97
CA ASN A 36 2.07 -6.93 8.22
C ASN A 36 1.45 -6.59 9.57
N ARG A 37 0.12 -6.71 9.65
CA ARG A 37 -0.63 -6.63 10.90
C ARG A 37 -1.01 -8.04 11.37
N ASP A 38 -1.22 -8.18 12.67
CA ASP A 38 -1.59 -9.46 13.29
C ASP A 38 -2.99 -9.93 12.86
N ASP A 39 -3.85 -9.02 12.41
CA ASP A 39 -5.18 -9.30 11.85
C ASP A 39 -5.14 -9.80 10.38
N GLY A 40 -3.97 -10.14 9.86
CA GLY A 40 -3.78 -10.63 8.49
C GLY A 40 -3.71 -9.53 7.41
N ALA A 41 -3.96 -8.27 7.77
CA ALA A 41 -3.88 -7.15 6.84
C ALA A 41 -2.42 -6.69 6.59
N VAL A 42 -2.24 -5.82 5.59
CA VAL A 42 -1.00 -5.06 5.38
C VAL A 42 -1.32 -3.58 5.58
N GLU A 43 -0.55 -2.92 6.45
CA GLU A 43 -0.61 -1.48 6.63
C GLU A 43 0.49 -0.80 5.82
N ILE A 44 0.15 0.27 5.13
CA ILE A 44 1.04 1.03 4.27
C ILE A 44 0.95 2.49 4.65
N LEU A 45 2.10 3.11 4.82
CA LEU A 45 2.26 4.53 5.06
C LEU A 45 3.15 5.09 3.96
N ALA A 46 2.68 6.11 3.25
CA ALA A 46 3.49 6.78 2.26
C ALA A 46 3.41 8.30 2.37
N GLU A 47 4.47 8.97 1.95
CA GLU A 47 4.58 10.43 1.92
C GLU A 47 5.14 10.92 0.58
N GLY A 48 4.56 11.99 0.05
CA GLY A 48 5.02 12.63 -1.17
C GLY A 48 3.97 13.52 -1.83
N ALA A 49 3.99 13.60 -3.16
CA ALA A 49 3.01 14.37 -3.92
C ALA A 49 1.62 13.69 -3.87
N SER A 50 0.54 14.46 -3.67
CA SER A 50 -0.82 13.91 -3.56
C SER A 50 -1.20 13.01 -4.74
N ARG A 51 -0.87 13.44 -5.97
CA ARG A 51 -1.11 12.63 -7.17
C ARG A 51 -0.38 11.29 -7.14
N ALA A 52 0.86 11.26 -6.65
CA ALA A 52 1.61 10.01 -6.52
C ALA A 52 0.99 9.09 -5.46
N LEU A 53 0.45 9.64 -4.36
CA LEU A 53 -0.30 8.87 -3.37
C LEU A 53 -1.57 8.26 -3.97
N ASP A 54 -2.30 9.03 -4.79
CA ASP A 54 -3.49 8.53 -5.48
C ASP A 54 -3.11 7.41 -6.48
N ASP A 55 -1.96 7.53 -7.15
CA ASP A 55 -1.43 6.52 -8.07
C ASP A 55 -1.02 5.23 -7.33
N LEU A 56 -0.44 5.38 -6.13
CA LEU A 56 -0.12 4.26 -5.24
C LEU A 56 -1.40 3.57 -4.77
N GLU A 57 -2.40 4.32 -4.28
CA GLU A 57 -3.68 3.78 -3.82
C GLU A 57 -4.37 2.94 -4.90
N ARG A 58 -4.41 3.41 -6.15
CA ARG A 58 -4.97 2.63 -7.26
C ARG A 58 -4.24 1.31 -7.48
N TRP A 59 -2.92 1.28 -7.28
CA TRP A 59 -2.15 0.05 -7.33
C TRP A 59 -2.42 -0.85 -6.11
N LEU A 60 -2.65 -0.31 -4.91
CA LEU A 60 -2.97 -1.08 -3.71
C LEU A 60 -4.24 -1.92 -3.86
N HIS A 61 -5.21 -1.49 -4.66
CA HIS A 61 -6.40 -2.29 -5.00
C HIS A 61 -6.11 -3.52 -5.86
N ARG A 62 -4.92 -3.61 -6.47
CA ARG A 62 -4.48 -4.76 -7.27
C ARG A 62 -3.42 -5.56 -6.53
N GLY A 63 -2.40 -4.89 -6.02
CA GLY A 63 -1.24 -5.53 -5.41
C GLY A 63 -0.34 -6.29 -6.41
N PRO A 64 0.61 -7.10 -5.90
CA PRO A 64 1.45 -7.97 -6.72
C PRO A 64 0.66 -9.15 -7.32
N PRO A 65 1.21 -9.86 -8.32
CA PRO A 65 0.48 -10.89 -9.08
C PRO A 65 -0.18 -12.02 -8.25
N LEU A 66 0.40 -12.37 -7.10
CA LEU A 66 -0.12 -13.42 -6.22
C LEU A 66 -1.11 -12.91 -5.16
N ALA A 67 -1.30 -11.59 -5.08
CA ALA A 67 -2.23 -10.99 -4.12
C ALA A 67 -3.67 -11.05 -4.63
N ARG A 68 -4.60 -11.15 -3.69
CA ARG A 68 -6.02 -10.91 -3.93
C ARG A 68 -6.51 -9.91 -2.91
N VAL A 69 -6.70 -8.67 -3.35
CA VAL A 69 -7.14 -7.57 -2.50
C VAL A 69 -8.66 -7.58 -2.43
N GLU A 70 -9.19 -7.56 -1.22
CA GLU A 70 -10.63 -7.53 -0.95
C GLU A 70 -11.09 -6.11 -0.60
N SER A 71 -10.26 -5.39 0.16
CA SER A 71 -10.51 -3.99 0.48
C SER A 71 -9.23 -3.21 0.70
N VAL A 72 -9.31 -1.92 0.41
CA VAL A 72 -8.30 -0.91 0.77
C VAL A 72 -9.05 0.19 1.51
N GLU A 73 -8.64 0.45 2.74
CA GLU A 73 -9.19 1.52 3.55
C GLU A 73 -8.14 2.61 3.70
N ARG A 74 -8.43 3.81 3.17
CA ARG A 74 -7.61 4.98 3.43
C ARG A 74 -8.00 5.58 4.78
N LEU A 75 -7.04 5.63 5.70
CA LEU A 75 -7.26 6.17 7.03
C LEU A 75 -7.10 7.69 6.97
N SER A 76 -8.21 8.40 7.08
CA SER A 76 -8.24 9.85 7.27
C SER A 76 -7.65 10.18 8.64
N SER A 77 -6.53 10.92 8.64
CA SER A 77 -6.06 11.65 9.83
C SER A 77 -6.50 13.09 9.73
#